data_AF-A0A661LVR8-F1
#
_entry.id   AF-A0A661LVR8-F1
#
_cell.length_a   1.000
_cell.length_b   1.000
_cell.length_c   1.000
_cell.angle_alpha   90.00
_cell.angle_beta   90.00
_cell.angle_gamma   90.00
#
_symmetry.space_group_name_H-M   'P 1'
#
loop_
_entity.id
_entity.type
_entity.pdbx_description
1 polymer ?
#
loop_
_entity_poly.entity_id
_entity_poly.type
_entity_poly.pdbx_seq_one_letter_code
_entity_poly.pdbx_strand_id
1 'polypeptide(L)'
;MKKGRKGSVKLFHFFAIILFLLLLAGISHVWVSFERTHIGYSLSQLKKEIVQIEEYNRKLKLEIASLKSPERLENKAVKEFDLRYPLPKQIVFLP
;
A
#
# COMPACT_ATOMS: atom_id res chain seq x y z
N MET A 1 -3.76 -60.95 39.21
CA MET A 1 -2.62 -60.02 39.03
C MET A 1 -2.65 -59.36 37.64
N LYS A 2 -3.60 -58.46 37.33
CA LYS A 2 -3.70 -57.75 36.02
C LYS A 2 -4.00 -56.24 36.10
N LYS A 3 -4.22 -55.69 37.31
CA LYS A 3 -4.70 -54.31 37.51
C LYS A 3 -3.61 -53.25 37.22
N GLY A 4 -2.33 -53.59 37.42
CA GLY A 4 -1.19 -52.68 37.19
C GLY A 4 -0.83 -52.42 35.72
N ARG A 5 -1.20 -53.32 34.79
CA ARG A 5 -0.87 -53.19 33.35
C ARG A 5 -1.79 -52.22 32.61
N LYS A 6 -3.04 -52.05 33.09
CA LYS A 6 -4.02 -51.12 32.48
C LYS A 6 -3.74 -49.65 32.80
N GLY A 7 -3.18 -49.34 33.98
CA GLY A 7 -2.87 -47.96 34.39
C GLY A 7 -1.67 -47.37 33.66
N SER A 8 -0.62 -48.17 33.48
CA SER A 8 0.59 -47.79 32.74
C SER A 8 0.32 -47.53 31.26
N VAL A 9 -0.59 -48.29 30.64
CA VAL A 9 -1.01 -48.04 29.25
C VAL A 9 -1.77 -46.71 29.12
N LYS A 10 -2.69 -46.39 30.04
CA LYS A 10 -3.40 -45.10 30.02
C LYS A 10 -2.46 -43.91 30.19
N LEU A 11 -1.48 -44.04 31.07
CA LEU A 11 -0.45 -43.02 31.29
C LEU A 11 0.42 -42.83 30.04
N PHE A 12 0.79 -43.92 29.36
CA PHE A 12 1.51 -43.86 28.09
C PHE A 12 0.69 -43.14 26.99
N HIS A 13 -0.60 -43.45 26.86
CA HIS A 13 -1.48 -42.75 25.91
C HIS A 13 -1.59 -41.27 26.23
N PHE A 14 -1.69 -40.90 27.51
CA PHE A 14 -1.74 -39.50 27.94
C PHE A 14 -0.47 -38.73 27.53
N PHE A 15 0.72 -39.29 27.81
CA PHE A 15 1.98 -38.68 27.38
C PHE A 15 2.13 -38.63 25.85
N ALA A 16 1.68 -39.66 25.13
CA ALA A 16 1.69 -39.66 23.67
C ALA A 16 0.80 -38.56 23.09
N ILE A 17 -0.39 -38.32 23.66
CA ILE A 17 -1.29 -37.23 23.24
C ILE A 17 -0.64 -35.87 23.50
N ILE A 18 -0.04 -35.66 24.68
CA ILE A 18 0.66 -34.41 25.00
C ILE A 18 1.80 -34.16 24.01
N LEU A 19 2.62 -35.18 23.75
CA LEU A 19 3.73 -35.07 22.81
C LEU A 19 3.22 -34.72 21.40
N PHE A 20 2.15 -35.38 20.96
CA PHE A 20 1.51 -35.09 19.67
C PHE A 20 1.02 -33.64 19.57
N LEU A 21 0.36 -33.14 20.63
CA LEU A 21 -0.10 -31.75 20.68
C LEU A 21 1.05 -30.75 20.66
N LEU A 22 2.15 -31.04 21.35
CA LEU A 22 3.35 -30.19 21.33
C LEU A 22 3.98 -30.14 19.93
N LEU A 23 4.06 -31.28 19.25
CA LEU A 23 4.57 -31.34 17.87
C LEU A 23 3.66 -30.56 16.92
N LEU A 24 2.34 -30.72 17.03
CA LEU A 24 1.37 -29.99 16.22
C LEU A 24 1.45 -28.47 16.45
N ALA A 25 1.63 -28.04 17.70
CA ALA A 25 1.80 -26.64 18.05
C ALA A 25 3.10 -26.07 17.46
N GLY A 26 4.21 -26.83 17.52
CA GLY A 26 5.49 -26.44 16.93
C GLY A 26 5.40 -26.26 15.41
N ILE A 27 4.78 -27.21 14.72
CA ILE A 27 4.57 -27.15 13.26
C ILE A 27 3.68 -25.96 12.89
N SER A 28 2.57 -25.79 13.60
CA SER A 28 1.65 -24.66 13.41
C SER A 28 2.35 -23.31 13.62
N HIS A 29 3.24 -23.22 14.61
CA HIS A 29 3.97 -21.99 14.88
C HIS A 29 4.89 -21.60 13.72
N VAL A 30 5.65 -22.55 13.19
CA VAL A 30 6.51 -22.32 12.02
C VAL A 30 5.69 -21.95 10.80
N TRP A 31 4.56 -22.64 10.57
CA TRP A 31 3.65 -22.36 9.45
C TRP A 31 3.08 -20.93 9.51
N VAL A 32 2.55 -20.52 10.65
CA VAL A 32 2.03 -19.16 10.85
C VAL A 32 3.14 -18.12 10.69
N SER A 33 4.35 -18.42 11.16
CA SER A 33 5.49 -17.53 10.98
C SER A 33 5.87 -17.37 9.51
N PHE A 34 5.82 -18.44 8.72
CA PHE A 34 6.11 -18.41 7.29
C PHE A 34 5.05 -17.60 6.52
N GLU A 35 3.76 -17.84 6.80
CA GLU A 35 2.65 -17.13 6.14
C GLU A 35 2.69 -15.62 6.43
N ARG A 36 3.04 -15.24 7.67
CA ARG A 36 3.22 -13.83 8.05
C ARG A 36 4.30 -13.13 7.21
N THR A 37 5.37 -13.83 6.86
CA THR A 37 6.42 -13.26 6.01
C THR A 37 5.90 -13.03 4.59
N HIS A 38 5.15 -13.97 4.02
CA HIS A 38 4.60 -13.83 2.67
C HIS A 38 3.58 -12.68 2.57
N ILE A 39 2.65 -12.60 3.53
CA ILE A 39 1.67 -11.49 3.63
C ILE A 39 2.38 -10.15 3.86
N GLY A 40 3.46 -10.15 4.66
CA GLY A 40 4.27 -8.95 4.90
C GLY A 40 4.91 -8.40 3.62
N TYR A 41 5.39 -9.27 2.73
CA TYR A 41 5.96 -8.87 1.45
C TYR A 41 4.91 -8.25 0.52
N SER A 42 3.76 -8.91 0.33
CA SER A 42 2.70 -8.36 -0.53
C SER A 42 2.17 -7.03 0.00
N LEU A 43 2.00 -6.90 1.33
CA LEU A 43 1.63 -5.64 1.96
C LEU A 43 2.69 -4.55 1.76
N SER A 44 3.98 -4.89 1.86
CA SER A 44 5.06 -3.94 1.62
C SER A 44 5.07 -3.45 0.17
N GLN A 45 4.86 -4.34 -0.80
CA GLN A 45 4.79 -3.97 -2.22
C GLN A 45 3.60 -3.06 -2.49
N LEU A 46 2.41 -3.43 -1.98
CA LEU A 46 1.21 -2.61 -2.16
C LEU A 46 1.37 -1.22 -1.52
N LYS A 47 1.99 -1.13 -0.34
CA LYS A 47 2.30 0.16 0.30
C LYS A 47 3.24 1.02 -0.55
N LYS A 48 4.26 0.41 -1.18
CA LYS A 48 5.17 1.14 -2.09
C LYS A 48 4.43 1.66 -3.31
N GLU A 49 3.56 0.85 -3.89
CA GLU A 49 2.75 1.24 -5.05
C GLU A 49 1.83 2.42 -4.74
N ILE A 50 1.15 2.39 -3.58
CA ILE A 50 0.31 3.51 -3.12
C ILE A 50 1.13 4.82 -3.06
N VAL A 51 2.30 4.79 -2.41
CA VAL A 51 3.17 5.98 -2.30
C VAL A 51 3.61 6.48 -3.68
N GLN A 52 3.98 5.57 -4.58
CA GLN A 52 4.38 5.95 -5.94
C GLN A 52 3.24 6.62 -6.72
N ILE A 53 2.02 6.09 -6.61
CA ILE A 53 0.84 6.66 -7.27
C ILE A 53 0.51 8.05 -6.69
N GLU A 54 0.58 8.21 -5.37
CA GLU A 54 0.34 9.49 -4.71
C GLU A 54 1.37 10.55 -5.14
N GLU A 55 2.65 10.19 -5.19
CA GLU A 55 3.71 11.07 -5.68
C GLU A 55 3.48 11.48 -7.14
N TYR A 56 3.10 10.52 -7.98
CA TYR A 56 2.80 10.80 -9.39
C TYR A 56 1.60 11.74 -9.54
N ASN A 57 0.52 11.50 -8.79
CA ASN A 57 -0.66 12.36 -8.77
C ASN A 57 -0.30 13.79 -8.33
N ARG A 58 0.52 13.93 -7.28
CA ARG A 58 1.00 15.25 -6.81
C ARG A 58 1.81 15.97 -7.89
N LYS A 59 2.73 15.28 -8.56
CA LYS A 59 3.52 15.86 -9.67
C LYS A 59 2.62 16.34 -10.81
N LEU A 60 1.66 15.52 -11.24
CA LEU A 60 0.71 15.91 -12.29
C LEU A 60 -0.12 17.14 -11.90
N LYS A 61 -0.60 17.20 -10.65
CA LYS A 61 -1.35 18.38 -10.17
C LYS A 61 -0.51 19.66 -10.22
N LEU A 62 0.77 19.57 -9.84
CA LEU A 62 1.69 20.70 -9.93
C LEU A 62 1.96 21.11 -11.39
N GLU A 63 2.13 20.13 -12.28
CA GLU A 63 2.31 20.39 -13.70
C GLU A 63 1.09 21.08 -14.31
N ILE A 64 -0.12 20.62 -13.99
CA ILE A 64 -1.37 21.26 -14.41
C ILE A 64 -1.47 22.68 -13.86
N ALA A 65 -1.15 22.90 -12.58
CA ALA A 65 -1.18 24.23 -11.97
C ALA A 65 -0.18 25.17 -12.64
N SER A 66 1.03 24.69 -12.94
CA SER A 66 2.04 25.43 -13.70
C SER A 66 1.56 25.75 -15.11
N LEU A 67 1.00 24.78 -15.83
CA LEU A 67 0.48 24.96 -17.19
C LEU A 67 -0.66 25.98 -17.25
N LYS A 68 -1.49 26.03 -16.21
CA LYS A 68 -2.61 26.97 -16.08
C LYS A 68 -2.21 28.29 -15.42
N SER A 69 -0.95 28.49 -15.03
CA SER A 69 -0.58 29.72 -14.32
C SER A 69 -0.69 30.92 -15.27
N PRO A 70 -1.31 32.03 -14.82
CA PRO A 70 -1.44 33.23 -15.64
C PRO A 70 -0.10 33.71 -16.19
N GLU A 71 0.94 33.74 -15.36
CA GLU A 71 2.29 34.12 -15.76
C GLU A 71 2.84 33.26 -16.92
N ARG A 72 2.65 31.94 -16.88
CA ARG A 72 3.12 31.06 -17.96
C ARG A 72 2.30 31.26 -19.22
N LEU A 73 0.98 31.41 -19.07
CA LEU A 73 0.06 31.66 -20.19
C LEU A 73 0.34 33.02 -20.85
N GLU A 74 0.58 34.07 -20.08
CA GLU A 74 0.95 35.41 -20.57
C GLU A 74 2.30 35.39 -21.27
N ASN A 75 3.31 34.75 -20.67
CA ASN A 75 4.61 34.58 -21.31
C ASN A 75 4.49 33.85 -22.65
N LYS A 76 3.64 32.81 -22.73
CA LYS A 76 3.38 32.10 -23.97
C LYS A 76 2.63 32.96 -24.99
N ALA A 77 1.59 33.67 -24.55
CA ALA A 77 0.80 34.59 -25.37
C ALA A 77 1.68 35.67 -26.03
N VAL A 78 2.58 36.28 -25.28
CA VAL A 78 3.48 37.32 -25.79
C VAL A 78 4.56 36.72 -26.68
N LYS A 79 5.23 35.64 -26.26
CA LYS A 79 6.42 35.12 -26.97
C LYS A 79 6.10 34.30 -28.21
N GLU A 80 5.04 33.49 -28.18
CA GLU A 80 4.71 32.57 -29.28
C GLU A 80 3.61 33.12 -30.20
N PHE A 81 2.73 33.98 -29.68
CA PHE A 81 1.57 34.46 -30.43
C PHE A 81 1.56 35.98 -30.67
N ASP A 82 2.61 36.70 -30.24
CA ASP A 82 2.75 38.16 -30.33
C ASP A 82 1.52 38.92 -29.80
N LEU A 83 0.84 38.32 -28.82
CA LEU A 83 -0.33 38.93 -28.20
C LEU A 83 0.11 40.03 -27.26
N ARG A 84 -0.67 41.11 -27.25
CA ARG A 84 -0.48 42.28 -26.38
C ARG A 84 -1.77 42.61 -25.67
N TYR A 85 -1.67 43.31 -24.54
CA TYR A 85 -2.87 43.80 -23.86
C TYR A 85 -3.69 44.70 -24.79
N PRO A 86 -5.02 44.59 -24.77
CA PRO A 86 -5.89 45.44 -25.58
C PRO A 86 -5.76 46.89 -25.15
N LEU A 87 -5.82 47.80 -26.14
CA LEU A 87 -5.89 49.23 -25.85
C LEU A 87 -7.25 49.57 -25.22
N PRO A 88 -7.37 50.64 -24.41
CA PRO A 88 -8.65 51.01 -23.78
C PRO A 88 -9.81 51.16 -24.77
N LYS A 89 -9.53 51.59 -26.01
CA LYS A 89 -10.52 51.74 -27.09
C LYS A 89 -11.03 50.42 -27.69
N GLN A 90 -10.39 49.28 -27.37
CA GLN A 90 -10.72 47.95 -27.88
C GLN A 90 -11.52 47.11 -26.87
N ILE A 91 -11.80 47.65 -25.68
CA ILE A 91 -12.54 46.95 -24.62
C ILE A 91 -14.03 47.31 -24.76
N VAL A 92 -14.89 46.29 -24.86
CA VAL A 92 -16.35 46.43 -24.96
C VAL A 92 -17.00 45.73 -23.77
N PHE A 93 -17.85 46.43 -23.03
CA PHE A 93 -18.66 45.85 -21.95
C PHE A 93 -19.99 45.38 -22.53
N LEU A 94 -20.31 44.10 -22.34
CA LEU A 94 -21.58 43.52 -22.75
C LEU A 94 -22.63 43.68 -21.63
N PRO A 95 -23.90 43.98 -21.96
CA PRO A 95 -25.00 44.14 -21.00
C PRO A 95 -25.44 42.82 -20.34
#